data_AF-A0A7C2XZS8-F1
#
_entry.id   AF-A0A7C2XZS8-F1
#
_cell.length_a   1.000
_cell.length_b   1.000
_cell.length_c   1.000
_cell.angle_alpha   90.00
_cell.angle_beta   90.00
_cell.angle_gamma   90.00
#
_symmetry.space_group_name_H-M   'P 1'
#
loop_
_entity.id
_entity.type
_entity.pdbx_description
1 polymer ?
#
loop_
_entity_poly.entity_id
_entity_poly.type
_entity_poly.pdbx_seq_one_letter_code
_entity_poly.pdbx_strand_id
1 'polypeptide(L)'
;MEPDASSERRGPFGRVRARAQAIEREISEEFPEWPQWKRRVRRWGMIGLALGLGALAFAELLGWFARQQELQRQRERARIIQLISPVSEVREEVIEFVWRPSPIADHYVVELSDTSYRLIWRSPPVREVELRLPDAVRRQLQRGELYLWQVRGFDAEAQEVASSSFEEIRIVR
;
A
#
# COMPACT_ATOMS: atom_id res chain seq x y z
N MET A 1 -10.82 -48.92 -66.47
CA MET A 1 -12.22 -48.94 -66.01
C MET A 1 -12.30 -50.10 -65.05
N GLU A 2 -12.40 -49.94 -63.74
CA GLU A 2 -12.94 -48.86 -62.91
C GLU A 2 -12.31 -49.01 -61.51
N PRO A 3 -11.90 -47.93 -60.80
CA PRO A 3 -11.34 -48.06 -59.46
C PRO A 3 -12.47 -48.04 -58.42
N ASP A 4 -12.62 -49.14 -57.67
CA ASP A 4 -13.59 -49.25 -56.58
C ASP A 4 -13.09 -48.46 -55.36
N ALA A 5 -13.75 -47.34 -55.12
CA ALA A 5 -13.46 -46.40 -54.05
C ALA A 5 -14.57 -46.49 -53.00
N SER A 6 -14.25 -46.98 -51.79
CA SER A 6 -14.69 -46.40 -50.51
C SER A 6 -14.32 -47.30 -49.32
N SER A 7 -13.02 -47.34 -49.00
CA SER A 7 -12.61 -47.72 -47.64
C SER A 7 -12.84 -46.52 -46.69
N GLU A 8 -14.08 -46.33 -46.26
CA GLU A 8 -14.40 -45.33 -45.24
C GLU A 8 -13.83 -45.78 -43.88
N ARG A 9 -12.60 -45.33 -43.62
CA ARG A 9 -11.93 -45.45 -42.33
C ARG A 9 -12.76 -44.76 -41.25
N ARG A 10 -13.65 -45.50 -40.57
CA ARG A 10 -14.14 -45.10 -39.24
C ARG A 10 -12.95 -45.09 -38.29
N GLY A 11 -12.36 -43.90 -38.12
CA GLY A 11 -11.23 -43.66 -37.24
C GLY A 11 -11.50 -44.16 -35.82
N PRO A 12 -10.46 -44.34 -35.00
CA PRO A 12 -10.57 -44.90 -33.64
C PRO A 12 -11.62 -44.17 -32.79
N PHE A 13 -11.77 -42.86 -32.98
CA PHE A 13 -12.79 -42.04 -32.32
C PHE A 13 -14.25 -42.43 -32.66
N GLY A 14 -14.51 -42.94 -33.87
CA GLY A 14 -15.85 -43.38 -34.28
C GLY A 14 -16.29 -44.66 -33.55
N ARG A 15 -15.36 -45.58 -33.28
CA ARG A 15 -15.64 -46.81 -32.53
C ARG A 15 -15.84 -46.54 -31.05
N VAL A 16 -15.05 -45.63 -30.47
CA VAL A 16 -15.21 -45.20 -29.07
C VAL A 16 -16.57 -44.53 -28.88
N ARG A 17 -17.00 -43.68 -29.81
CA ARG A 17 -18.29 -42.99 -29.75
C ARG A 17 -19.48 -43.96 -29.90
N ALA A 18 -19.38 -44.95 -30.79
CA ALA A 18 -20.41 -45.98 -30.95
C ALA A 18 -20.54 -46.87 -29.72
N ARG A 19 -19.42 -47.27 -29.09
CA ARG A 19 -19.43 -48.03 -27.83
C ARG A 19 -20.01 -47.22 -26.67
N ALA A 20 -19.68 -45.93 -26.57
CA ALA A 20 -20.23 -45.04 -25.56
C ALA A 20 -21.76 -44.94 -25.67
N GLN A 21 -22.30 -44.85 -26.89
CA GLN A 21 -23.75 -44.78 -27.13
C GLN A 21 -24.48 -46.09 -26.83
N ALA A 22 -23.85 -47.24 -27.07
CA ALA A 22 -24.44 -48.55 -26.73
C ALA A 22 -24.54 -48.73 -25.21
N ILE A 23 -23.46 -48.41 -24.48
CA ILE A 23 -23.42 -48.43 -23.02
C ILE A 23 -24.44 -47.45 -22.43
N GLU A 24 -24.62 -46.29 -23.05
CA GLU A 24 -25.60 -45.29 -22.58
C GLU A 24 -27.06 -45.74 -22.76
N ARG A 25 -27.37 -46.54 -23.79
CA ARG A 25 -28.70 -47.13 -23.98
C ARG A 25 -28.99 -48.23 -22.94
N GLU A 26 -28.05 -49.14 -22.76
CA GLU A 26 -28.19 -50.28 -21.85
C GLU A 26 -28.39 -49.80 -20.40
N ILE A 27 -27.61 -48.81 -19.97
CA ILE A 27 -27.76 -48.19 -18.65
C ILE A 27 -29.06 -47.39 -18.52
N SER A 28 -29.58 -46.81 -19.61
CA SER A 28 -30.84 -46.04 -19.59
C SER A 28 -32.09 -46.92 -19.50
N GLU A 29 -32.00 -48.16 -19.99
CA GLU A 29 -33.06 -49.17 -19.88
C GLU A 29 -33.07 -49.80 -18.48
N GLU A 30 -31.89 -50.01 -17.89
CA GLU A 30 -31.74 -50.66 -16.58
C GLU A 30 -31.98 -49.71 -15.39
N PHE A 31 -31.74 -48.40 -15.55
CA PHE A 31 -31.96 -47.39 -14.51
C PHE A 31 -32.72 -46.16 -15.05
N PRO A 32 -34.07 -46.15 -15.03
CA PRO A 32 -34.88 -45.07 -15.62
C PRO A 32 -34.68 -43.68 -14.97
N GLU A 33 -34.16 -43.64 -13.74
CA GLU A 33 -33.81 -42.41 -13.02
C GLU A 33 -32.41 -41.85 -13.37
N TRP A 34 -31.62 -42.61 -14.15
CA TRP A 34 -30.27 -42.30 -14.60
C TRP A 34 -30.09 -40.90 -15.26
N PRO A 35 -31.05 -40.41 -16.07
CA PRO A 35 -30.91 -39.10 -16.71
C PRO A 35 -31.05 -37.91 -15.74
N GLN A 36 -31.75 -38.07 -14.61
CA GLN A 36 -32.10 -36.96 -13.72
C GLN A 36 -31.09 -36.74 -12.59
N TRP A 37 -30.57 -37.81 -11.99
CA TRP A 37 -29.56 -37.69 -10.93
C TRP A 37 -28.23 -37.14 -11.47
N LYS A 38 -27.80 -37.52 -12.68
CA LYS A 38 -26.63 -36.93 -13.36
C LYS A 38 -26.76 -35.41 -13.53
N ARG A 39 -27.96 -34.91 -13.87
CA ARG A 39 -28.23 -33.46 -13.97
C ARG A 39 -28.16 -32.78 -12.62
N ARG A 40 -28.67 -33.40 -11.55
CA ARG A 40 -28.52 -32.89 -10.17
C ARG A 40 -27.06 -32.88 -9.74
N VAL A 41 -26.34 -34.00 -9.83
CA VAL A 41 -24.92 -34.09 -9.43
C VAL A 41 -24.07 -33.08 -10.20
N ARG A 42 -24.28 -32.92 -11.51
CA ARG A 42 -23.59 -31.90 -12.29
C ARG A 42 -23.93 -30.47 -11.84
N ARG A 43 -25.20 -30.19 -11.53
CA ARG A 43 -25.65 -28.87 -11.07
C ARG A 43 -25.11 -28.55 -9.68
N TRP A 44 -25.12 -29.50 -8.75
CA TRP A 44 -24.55 -29.36 -7.41
C TRP A 44 -23.02 -29.25 -7.44
N GLY A 45 -22.34 -29.99 -8.32
CA GLY A 45 -20.90 -29.85 -8.57
C GLY A 45 -20.53 -28.48 -9.13
N MET A 46 -21.30 -27.97 -10.09
CA MET A 46 -21.11 -26.61 -10.63
C MET A 46 -21.35 -25.52 -9.58
N ILE A 47 -22.35 -25.69 -8.71
CA ILE A 47 -22.61 -24.77 -7.59
C ILE A 47 -21.44 -24.80 -6.59
N GLY A 48 -20.96 -25.98 -6.22
CA GLY A 48 -19.79 -26.12 -5.35
C GLY A 48 -18.53 -25.48 -5.93
N LEU A 49 -18.29 -25.66 -7.23
CA LEU A 49 -17.19 -25.02 -7.95
C LEU A 49 -17.32 -23.49 -7.94
N ALA A 50 -18.52 -22.97 -8.24
CA ALA A 50 -18.79 -21.53 -8.26
C ALA A 50 -18.63 -20.91 -6.87
N LEU A 51 -19.09 -21.58 -5.82
CA LEU A 51 -18.90 -21.15 -4.43
C LEU A 51 -17.42 -21.19 -4.03
N GLY A 52 -16.67 -22.22 -4.43
CA GLY A 52 -15.24 -22.32 -4.17
C GLY A 52 -14.44 -21.20 -4.84
N LEU A 53 -14.71 -20.95 -6.12
CA LEU A 53 -14.09 -19.84 -6.85
C LEU A 53 -14.50 -18.47 -6.29
N GLY A 54 -15.76 -18.31 -5.91
CA GLY A 54 -16.26 -17.11 -5.25
C GLY A 54 -15.57 -16.86 -3.91
N ALA A 55 -15.41 -17.89 -3.09
CA ALA A 55 -14.70 -17.79 -1.81
C ALA A 55 -13.21 -17.44 -2.00
N LEU A 56 -12.55 -18.04 -3.00
CA LEU A 56 -11.14 -17.74 -3.32
C LEU A 56 -10.97 -16.28 -3.78
N ALA A 57 -11.81 -15.83 -4.71
CA ALA A 57 -11.81 -14.44 -5.18
C ALA A 57 -12.12 -13.45 -4.05
N PHE A 58 -13.05 -13.80 -3.16
CA PHE A 58 -13.39 -12.99 -2.00
C PHE A 58 -12.23 -12.90 -0.99
N ALA A 59 -11.51 -14.00 -0.76
CA ALA A 59 -10.33 -14.02 0.09
C ALA A 59 -9.19 -13.15 -0.49
N GLU A 60 -8.95 -13.22 -1.80
CA GLU A 60 -8.00 -12.34 -2.49
C GLU A 60 -8.40 -10.87 -2.39
N LEU A 61 -9.69 -10.55 -2.55
CA LEU A 61 -10.21 -9.20 -2.42
C LEU A 61 -10.01 -8.65 -1.00
N LEU A 62 -10.32 -9.44 0.03
CA LEU A 62 -10.08 -9.07 1.42
C LEU A 62 -8.59 -8.89 1.70
N GLY A 63 -7.74 -9.78 1.18
CA GLY A 63 -6.28 -9.67 1.30
C GLY A 63 -5.70 -8.44 0.59
N TRP A 64 -6.27 -8.05 -0.55
CA TRP A 64 -5.92 -6.80 -1.22
C TRP A 64 -6.32 -5.58 -0.39
N PHE A 65 -7.55 -5.56 0.15
CA PHE A 65 -8.01 -4.49 1.04
C PHE A 65 -7.17 -4.36 2.31
N ALA A 66 -6.80 -5.48 2.94
CA ALA A 66 -5.93 -5.48 4.11
C ALA A 66 -4.54 -4.91 3.79
N ARG A 67 -3.95 -5.26 2.62
CA ARG A 67 -2.68 -4.69 2.15
C ARG A 67 -2.78 -3.19 1.89
N GLN A 68 -3.89 -2.71 1.32
CA GLN A 68 -4.13 -1.28 1.13
C GLN A 68 -4.18 -0.52 2.45
N GLN A 69 -4.83 -1.09 3.48
CA GLN A 69 -4.86 -0.48 4.82
C GLN A 69 -3.47 -0.38 5.44
N GLU A 70 -2.62 -1.40 5.30
CA GLU A 70 -1.26 -1.35 5.86
C GLU A 70 -0.40 -0.29 5.16
N LEU A 71 -0.52 -0.16 3.83
CA LEU A 71 0.16 0.90 3.06
C LEU A 71 -0.32 2.30 3.44
N GLN A 72 -1.62 2.46 3.71
CA GLN A 72 -2.19 3.72 4.21
C GLN A 72 -1.58 4.09 5.57
N ARG A 73 -1.54 3.16 6.53
CA ARG A 73 -0.94 3.39 7.85
C ARG A 73 0.55 3.71 7.76
N GLN A 74 1.29 3.03 6.91
CA GLN A 74 2.71 3.31 6.70
C GLN A 74 2.92 4.70 6.11
N ARG A 75 2.09 5.11 5.15
CA ARG A 75 2.11 6.48 4.60
C ARG A 75 1.77 7.51 5.67
N GLU A 76 0.74 7.29 6.46
CA GLU A 76 0.37 8.18 7.57
C GLU A 76 1.52 8.34 8.58
N ARG A 77 2.19 7.25 8.95
CA ARG A 77 3.38 7.32 9.82
C ARG A 77 4.54 8.05 9.15
N ALA A 78 4.73 7.89 7.85
CA ALA A 78 5.77 8.59 7.09
C ALA A 78 5.51 10.10 6.95
N ARG A 79 4.25 10.55 7.13
CA ARG A 79 3.89 11.98 7.15
C ARG A 79 4.34 12.69 8.42
N ILE A 80 4.67 11.98 9.49
CA ILE A 80 5.07 12.58 10.76
C ILE A 80 6.59 12.61 10.85
N ILE A 81 7.18 13.80 10.86
CA ILE A 81 8.61 14.01 11.09
C ILE A 81 8.87 14.06 12.59
N GLN A 82 9.79 13.24 13.08
CA GLN A 82 10.17 13.21 14.49
C GLN A 82 11.36 14.13 14.74
N LEU A 83 11.20 15.09 15.64
CA LEU A 83 12.25 15.99 16.07
C LEU A 83 13.14 15.32 17.13
N ILE A 84 14.45 15.52 17.04
CA ILE A 84 15.44 14.89 17.91
C ILE A 84 16.09 15.93 18.82
N SER A 85 16.49 17.06 18.24
CA SER A 85 17.19 18.12 18.96
C SER A 85 16.93 19.47 18.28
N PRO A 86 16.88 20.59 19.03
CA PRO A 86 16.91 20.67 20.49
C PRO A 86 15.56 20.34 21.15
N VAL A 87 15.63 19.84 22.39
CA VAL A 87 14.45 19.54 23.23
C VAL A 87 14.50 20.36 24.52
N SER A 88 13.40 21.08 24.80
CA SER A 88 13.20 21.86 26.03
C SER A 88 14.19 23.01 26.29
N GLU A 89 15.43 22.75 26.71
CA GLU A 89 16.39 23.80 27.09
C GLU A 89 17.61 23.84 26.16
N VAL A 90 17.84 25.00 25.57
CA VAL A 90 19.02 25.27 24.74
C VAL A 90 20.03 26.07 25.56
N ARG A 91 21.08 25.38 26.00
CA ARG A 91 22.20 25.96 26.75
C ARG A 91 23.41 26.26 25.87
N GLU A 92 23.46 25.63 24.71
CA GLU A 92 24.61 25.65 23.82
C GLU A 92 24.72 26.97 23.07
N GLU A 93 25.96 27.33 22.74
CA GLU A 93 26.22 28.50 21.93
C GLU A 93 25.82 28.29 20.47
N VAL A 94 25.85 27.04 20.00
CA VAL A 94 25.40 26.64 18.66
C VAL A 94 24.07 25.93 18.81
N ILE A 95 23.07 26.35 18.03
CA ILE A 95 21.76 25.69 18.01
C ILE A 95 21.69 24.86 16.73
N GLU A 96 21.64 23.54 16.88
CA GLU A 96 21.56 22.61 15.76
C GLU A 96 20.24 21.84 15.84
N PHE A 97 19.42 22.02 14.80
CA PHE A 97 18.16 21.30 14.63
C PHE A 97 18.46 19.95 14.01
N VAL A 98 17.95 18.88 14.60
CA VAL A 98 18.14 17.50 14.14
C VAL A 98 16.80 16.79 14.16
N TRP A 99 16.49 16.05 13.10
CA TRP A 99 15.24 15.30 12.97
C TRP A 99 15.47 13.94 12.31
N ARG A 100 14.47 13.06 12.39
CA ARG A 100 14.47 11.78 11.69
C ARG A 100 14.06 11.99 10.23
N PRO A 101 14.77 11.40 9.25
CA PRO A 101 14.36 11.47 7.85
C PRO A 101 12.98 10.85 7.64
N SER A 102 12.16 11.50 6.81
CA SER A 102 10.93 10.93 6.28
C SER A 102 11.22 10.23 4.94
N PRO A 103 10.74 9.00 4.73
CA PRO A 103 10.97 8.26 3.48
C PRO A 103 10.18 8.80 2.28
N ILE A 104 9.29 9.78 2.50
CA ILE A 104 8.46 10.37 1.45
C ILE A 104 8.85 11.83 1.14
N ALA A 105 9.84 12.40 1.83
CA ALA A 105 10.31 13.77 1.62
C ALA A 105 11.69 13.77 0.93
N ASP A 106 11.82 14.58 -0.12
CA ASP A 106 13.06 14.79 -0.87
C ASP A 106 13.92 15.92 -0.29
N HIS A 107 13.28 16.89 0.36
CA HIS A 107 13.95 17.99 1.05
C HIS A 107 13.12 18.52 2.22
N TYR A 108 13.76 19.32 3.07
CA TYR A 108 13.21 19.82 4.31
C TYR A 108 13.36 21.33 4.42
N VAL A 109 12.47 21.93 5.21
CA VAL A 109 12.54 23.32 5.64
C VAL A 109 12.31 23.36 7.14
N VAL A 110 13.18 24.09 7.85
CA VAL A 110 13.06 24.35 9.28
C VAL A 110 12.48 25.74 9.47
N GLU A 111 11.46 25.84 10.32
CA GLU A 111 10.83 27.10 10.71
C GLU A 111 10.99 27.32 12.20
N LEU A 112 11.30 28.56 12.58
CA LEU A 112 11.40 29.02 13.96
C LEU A 112 10.45 30.20 14.14
N SER A 113 9.63 30.14 15.17
CA SER A 113 8.58 31.10 15.49
C SER A 113 8.61 31.46 16.97
N ASP A 114 7.96 32.56 17.34
CA ASP A 114 7.65 32.85 18.73
C ASP A 114 6.47 32.02 19.24
N THR A 115 6.13 32.16 20.53
CA THR A 115 4.97 31.51 21.16
C THR A 115 3.62 32.01 20.64
N SER A 116 3.60 33.11 19.87
CA SER A 116 2.42 33.61 19.17
C SER A 116 2.33 33.10 17.72
N TYR A 117 3.12 32.07 17.36
CA TYR A 117 3.23 31.49 16.02
C TYR A 117 3.70 32.48 14.94
N ARG A 118 4.31 33.61 15.33
CA ARG A 118 4.89 34.53 14.36
C ARG A 118 6.25 33.99 13.92
N LEU A 119 6.39 33.79 12.61
CA LEU A 119 7.63 33.33 12.01
C LEU A 119 8.78 34.32 12.27
N ILE A 120 9.83 33.85 12.91
CA ILE A 120 11.08 34.57 13.14
C ILE A 120 12.07 34.25 12.02
N TRP A 121 12.15 32.97 11.65
CA TRP A 121 13.10 32.50 10.65
C TRP A 121 12.62 31.25 9.94
N ARG A 122 13.01 31.13 8.67
CA ARG A 122 12.79 29.97 7.82
C ARG A 122 14.07 29.64 7.07
N SER A 123 14.45 28.36 7.07
CA SER A 123 15.62 27.89 6.33
C SER A 123 15.38 27.87 4.82
N PRO A 124 16.45 27.91 4.00
CA PRO A 124 16.36 27.40 2.65
C PRO A 124 16.02 25.89 2.65
N PRO A 125 15.56 25.33 1.52
CA PRO A 125 15.46 23.89 1.33
C PRO A 125 16.80 23.18 1.59
N VAL A 126 16.79 22.17 2.46
CA VAL A 126 17.95 21.34 2.79
C VAL A 126 17.65 19.87 2.59
N ARG A 127 18.65 19.07 2.22
CA ARG A 127 18.48 17.61 2.05
C ARG A 127 19.03 16.84 3.25
N GLU A 128 19.88 17.49 4.02
CA GLU A 128 20.40 17.03 5.29
C GLU A 128 19.28 16.91 6.32
N VAL A 129 19.50 16.07 7.33
CA VAL A 129 18.58 15.86 8.47
C VAL A 129 19.00 16.65 9.72
N GLU A 130 19.94 17.56 9.51
CA GLU A 130 20.48 18.46 10.52
C GLU A 130 20.68 19.86 9.92
N LEU A 131 20.48 20.89 10.73
CA LEU A 131 20.64 22.27 10.31
C LEU A 131 21.07 23.17 11.47
N ARG A 132 22.16 23.89 11.27
CA ARG A 132 22.62 24.90 12.23
C ARG A 132 21.87 26.20 12.06
N LEU A 133 21.37 26.75 13.15
CA LEU A 133 20.74 28.06 13.17
C LEU A 133 21.79 29.14 12.85
N PRO A 134 21.55 30.02 11.86
CA PRO A 134 22.48 31.09 11.54
C PRO A 134 22.72 32.03 12.73
N ASP A 135 23.96 32.44 12.93
CA ASP A 135 24.35 33.33 14.04
C ASP A 135 23.56 34.64 14.08
N ALA A 136 23.22 35.19 12.92
CA ALA A 136 22.43 36.41 12.80
C ALA A 136 21.03 36.26 13.42
N VAL A 137 20.41 35.08 13.29
CA VAL A 137 19.09 34.78 13.88
C VAL A 137 19.27 34.44 15.36
N ARG A 138 20.28 33.64 15.70
CA ARG A 138 20.61 33.26 17.08
C ARG A 138 20.81 34.48 17.99
N ARG A 139 21.42 35.57 17.50
CA ARG A 139 21.61 36.81 18.26
C ARG A 139 20.31 37.56 18.54
N GLN A 140 19.24 37.29 17.80
CA GLN A 140 17.91 37.88 18.03
C GLN A 140 17.14 37.13 19.11
N LEU A 141 17.51 35.88 19.40
CA LEU A 141 16.87 35.07 20.43
C LEU A 141 17.28 35.54 21.82
N GLN A 142 16.28 35.83 22.64
CA GLN A 142 16.44 36.36 23.98
C GLN A 142 16.55 35.22 25.00
N ARG A 143 17.43 35.40 25.99
CA ARG A 143 17.57 34.47 27.11
C ARG A 143 16.30 34.48 27.97
N GLY A 144 15.85 33.30 28.38
CA GLY A 144 14.65 33.09 29.20
C GLY A 144 13.38 32.92 28.37
N GLU A 145 13.40 33.33 27.10
CA GLU A 145 12.25 33.26 26.21
C GLU A 145 12.05 31.86 25.61
N LEU A 146 10.79 31.59 25.27
CA LEU A 146 10.34 30.38 24.59
C LEU A 146 10.16 30.64 23.10
N TYR A 147 10.55 29.66 22.29
CA TYR A 147 10.39 29.65 20.86
C TYR A 147 9.82 28.30 20.41
N LEU A 148 9.12 28.32 19.28
CA LEU A 148 8.54 27.14 18.66
C LEU A 148 9.32 26.84 17.39
N TRP A 149 9.74 25.60 17.20
CA TRP A 149 10.35 25.19 15.94
C TRP A 149 9.65 23.96 15.36
N GLN A 150 9.69 23.85 14.03
CA GLN A 150 9.13 22.72 13.31
C GLN A 150 9.93 22.42 12.04
N VAL A 151 9.77 21.20 11.54
CA VAL A 151 10.35 20.75 10.27
C VAL A 151 9.23 20.32 9.34
N ARG A 152 9.29 20.80 8.10
CA ARG A 152 8.36 20.45 7.03
C ARG A 152 9.13 19.78 5.90
N GLY A 153 8.64 18.63 5.45
CA GLY A 153 9.21 17.82 4.38
C GLY A 153 8.42 17.97 3.09
N PHE A 154 9.13 18.09 1.98
CA PHE A 154 8.59 18.34 0.66
C PHE A 154 9.10 17.31 -0.35
N ASP A 155 8.27 16.97 -1.32
CA ASP A 155 8.65 16.13 -2.48
C ASP A 155 9.37 16.95 -3.58
N ALA A 156 9.76 16.28 -4.66
CA ALA A 156 10.42 16.87 -5.82
C ALA A 156 9.56 17.95 -6.51
N GLU A 157 8.24 17.83 -6.42
CA GLU A 157 7.26 18.79 -6.93
C GLU A 157 6.97 19.95 -5.95
N ALA A 158 7.73 20.05 -4.86
CA ALA A 158 7.60 21.05 -3.81
C ALA A 158 6.23 21.04 -3.10
N GLN A 159 5.54 19.91 -3.09
CA GLN A 159 4.36 19.70 -2.26
C GLN A 159 4.79 19.25 -0.87
N GLU A 160 4.11 19.76 0.16
CA GLU A 160 4.33 19.29 1.52
C GLU A 160 3.75 17.89 1.68
N VAL A 161 4.62 16.96 2.04
CA VAL A 161 4.31 15.53 2.16
C VAL A 161 4.47 15.02 3.58
N ALA A 162 5.21 15.73 4.43
CA ALA A 162 5.40 15.39 5.83
C ALA A 162 5.64 16.64 6.68
N SER A 163 5.29 16.61 7.96
CA SER A 163 5.56 17.69 8.90
C SER A 163 5.76 17.15 10.32
N SER A 164 6.50 17.89 11.14
CA SER A 164 6.56 17.66 12.57
C SER A 164 5.48 18.45 13.29
N SER A 165 5.20 18.05 14.53
CA SER A 165 4.57 18.98 15.48
C SER A 165 5.54 20.12 15.84
N PHE A 166 5.00 21.21 16.38
CA PHE A 166 5.82 22.25 16.99
C PHE A 166 6.49 21.70 18.26
N GLU A 167 7.79 21.96 18.39
CA GLU A 167 8.56 21.67 19.59
C GLU A 167 8.96 22.99 20.26
N GLU A 168 8.81 23.03 21.58
CA GLU A 168 9.13 24.22 22.38
C GLU A 168 10.59 24.18 22.84
N ILE A 169 11.28 25.30 22.68
CA ILE A 169 12.65 25.47 23.14
C ILE A 169 12.80 26.75 23.94
N ARG A 170 13.48 26.67 25.07
CA ARG A 170 13.83 27.80 25.94
C ARG A 170 15.32 28.09 25.82
N ILE A 171 15.66 29.34 25.59
CA ILE A 171 17.07 29.77 25.53
C ILE A 171 17.57 30.06 26.94
N VAL A 172 18.56 29.31 27.44
CA VAL A 172 19.00 29.40 28.86
C VAL A 172 20.40 30.00 29.04
N ARG A 173 21.20 30.08 27.96
CA ARG A 173 22.59 30.58 27.93
C ARG A 173 22.81 31.92 28.68
#